data_AF-A0A2V7PY99-F1
#
_entry.id   AF-A0A2V7PY99-F1
#
_cell.length_a   1.000
_cell.length_b   1.000
_cell.length_c   1.000
_cell.angle_alpha   90.00
_cell.angle_beta   90.00
_cell.angle_gamma   90.00
#
_symmetry.space_group_name_H-M   'P 1'
#
loop_
_entity.id
_entity.type
_entity.pdbx_description
1 polymer ?
#
loop_
_entity_poly.entity_id
_entity_poly.type
_entity_poly.pdbx_seq_one_letter_code
_entity_poly.pdbx_strand_id
1 'polypeptide(L)'
;MAGAVAFGRAAALAAAEQAEEAERLRCLRDDLAARLRAGVPDLVINAEGAERAPHVLSVAVPGADSEALLMHLDLAGVAASSGSACS
;
A
#
# COMPACT_ATOMS: atom_id res chain seq x y z
N MET A 1 -21.98 -25.11 4.04
CA MET A 1 -21.59 -24.41 5.29
C MET A 1 -20.09 -24.48 5.62
N ALA A 2 -19.28 -25.34 4.98
CA ALA A 2 -17.83 -25.40 5.21
C ALA A 2 -17.08 -24.07 4.96
N GLY A 3 -17.47 -23.31 3.91
CA GLY A 3 -16.84 -22.01 3.61
C GLY A 3 -17.03 -20.95 4.69
N ALA A 4 -18.20 -20.90 5.34
CA ALA A 4 -18.46 -19.96 6.44
C ALA A 4 -17.62 -20.28 7.68
N VAL A 5 -17.45 -21.57 7.99
CA VAL A 5 -16.61 -22.04 9.11
C VAL A 5 -15.13 -21.72 8.85
N ALA A 6 -14.65 -21.98 7.62
CA ALA A 6 -13.28 -21.67 7.22
C ALA A 6 -12.99 -20.17 7.28
N PHE A 7 -13.90 -19.32 6.78
CA PHE A 7 -13.77 -17.87 6.88
C PHE A 7 -13.73 -17.39 8.34
N GLY A 8 -14.61 -17.92 9.20
CA GLY A 8 -14.61 -17.59 10.62
C GLY A 8 -13.28 -17.91 11.31
N ARG A 9 -12.67 -19.06 10.97
CA ARG A 9 -11.33 -19.41 11.49
C ARG A 9 -10.24 -18.48 10.97
N ALA A 10 -10.26 -18.13 9.68
CA ALA A 10 -9.29 -17.20 9.09
C ALA A 10 -9.40 -15.80 9.72
N ALA A 11 -10.62 -15.29 9.93
CA ALA A 11 -10.85 -14.00 10.57
C ALA A 11 -10.35 -13.99 12.02
N ALA A 12 -10.55 -15.06 12.78
CA ALA A 12 -10.06 -15.17 14.15
C ALA A 12 -8.53 -15.17 14.23
N LEU A 13 -7.85 -15.86 13.30
CA LEU A 13 -6.39 -15.86 13.22
C LEU A 13 -5.86 -14.47 12.82
N ALA A 14 -6.44 -13.87 11.79
CA ALA A 14 -6.07 -12.53 11.35
C ALA A 14 -6.23 -11.49 12.46
N ALA A 15 -7.32 -11.56 13.24
CA ALA A 15 -7.55 -10.67 14.37
C ALA A 15 -6.51 -10.86 15.50
N ALA A 16 -6.07 -12.08 15.74
CA ALA A 16 -5.05 -12.37 16.76
C ALA A 16 -3.67 -11.81 16.39
N GLU A 17 -3.33 -11.80 15.10
CA GLU A 17 -2.03 -11.32 14.58
C GLU A 17 -2.06 -9.84 14.16
N GLN A 18 -3.24 -9.22 14.13
CA GLN A 18 -3.47 -7.90 13.51
C GLN A 18 -2.57 -6.80 14.06
N ALA A 19 -2.35 -6.75 15.38
CA ALA A 19 -1.58 -5.67 16.00
C ALA A 19 -0.09 -5.75 15.66
N GLU A 20 0.49 -6.94 15.75
CA GLU A 20 1.89 -7.18 15.39
C GLU A 20 2.13 -6.93 13.89
N GLU A 21 1.24 -7.46 13.06
CA GLU A 21 1.35 -7.31 11.61
C GLU A 21 1.13 -5.85 11.17
N ALA A 22 0.21 -5.13 11.82
CA ALA A 22 0.03 -3.70 11.59
C ALA A 22 1.30 -2.91 11.88
N GLU A 23 2.04 -3.23 12.94
CA GLU A 23 3.29 -2.54 13.26
C GLU A 23 4.39 -2.87 12.25
N ARG A 24 4.56 -4.15 11.91
CA ARG A 24 5.53 -4.58 10.88
C ARG A 24 5.28 -3.90 9.54
N LEU A 25 4.03 -3.87 9.09
CA LEU A 25 3.63 -3.24 7.83
C LEU A 25 3.81 -1.72 7.87
N ARG A 26 3.53 -1.09 9.02
CA ARG A 26 3.76 0.35 9.23
C ARG A 26 5.24 0.70 9.05
N CYS A 27 6.14 -0.04 9.68
CA CYS A 27 7.58 0.18 9.54
C CYS A 27 8.05 0.05 8.08
N LEU A 28 7.61 -0.99 7.38
CA LEU A 28 7.97 -1.21 5.97
C LEU A 28 7.44 -0.10 5.06
N ARG A 29 6.18 0.31 5.27
CA ARG A 29 5.56 1.41 4.53
C ARG A 29 6.32 2.72 4.74
N ASP A 30 6.73 3.00 5.98
CA ASP A 30 7.42 4.25 6.32
C ASP A 30 8.86 4.26 5.79
N ASP A 31 9.57 3.12 5.79
CA ASP A 31 10.88 2.96 5.12
C ASP A 31 10.75 3.18 3.61
N LEU A 32 9.76 2.56 2.96
CA LEU A 32 9.51 2.76 1.54
C LEU A 32 9.21 4.23 1.22
N ALA A 33 8.37 4.89 2.02
CA ALA A 33 8.05 6.31 1.87
C ALA A 33 9.30 7.20 1.97
N ALA A 34 10.18 6.94 2.95
CA ALA A 34 11.42 7.68 3.13
C ALA A 34 12.36 7.52 1.92
N ARG A 35 12.51 6.29 1.41
CA ARG A 35 13.35 6.02 0.23
C ARG A 35 12.82 6.64 -1.04
N LEU A 36 11.50 6.59 -1.25
CA LEU A 36 10.87 7.20 -2.43
C LEU A 36 11.03 8.72 -2.42
N ARG A 37 10.91 9.38 -1.26
CA ARG A 37 11.18 10.83 -1.13
C ARG A 37 12.62 11.19 -1.43
N ALA A 38 13.56 10.35 -0.99
CA ALA A 38 14.97 10.58 -1.29
C ALA A 38 15.29 10.41 -2.79
N GLY A 39 14.58 9.51 -3.49
CA GLY A 39 14.77 9.26 -4.92
C GLY A 39 13.95 10.16 -5.85
N VAL A 40 12.82 10.70 -5.38
CA VAL A 40 11.86 11.50 -6.15
C VAL A 40 11.51 12.76 -5.34
N PRO A 41 12.24 13.87 -5.51
CA PRO A 41 12.09 15.07 -4.69
C PRO A 41 10.69 15.67 -4.68
N ASP A 42 9.97 15.59 -5.80
CA ASP A 42 8.63 16.18 -5.96
C ASP A 42 7.49 15.21 -5.56
N LEU A 43 7.81 14.07 -4.95
CA LEU A 43 6.84 13.06 -4.55
C LEU A 43 5.90 13.59 -3.45
N VAL A 44 4.59 13.47 -3.69
CA VAL A 44 3.54 13.80 -2.72
C VAL A 44 2.99 12.53 -2.10
N ILE A 45 2.76 12.52 -0.78
CA ILE A 45 2.09 11.42 -0.08
C ILE A 45 0.67 11.87 0.27
N ASN A 46 -0.35 11.23 -0.31
CA ASN A 46 -1.74 11.71 -0.25
C ASN A 46 -2.36 11.66 1.15
N ALA A 47 -1.88 10.78 2.03
CA ALA A 47 -2.37 10.60 3.39
C ALA A 47 -1.27 10.89 4.43
N GLU A 48 -0.45 11.91 4.21
CA GLU A 48 0.56 12.32 5.18
C GLU A 48 -0.08 12.90 6.43
N GLY A 49 0.38 12.45 7.62
CA GLY A 49 -0.13 12.91 8.91
C GLY A 49 -1.54 12.44 9.28
N ALA A 50 -2.23 11.73 8.40
CA ALA A 50 -3.57 11.20 8.64
C ALA A 50 -3.54 9.72 9.08
N GLU A 51 -4.59 9.28 9.77
CA GLU A 51 -4.81 7.86 10.03
C GLU A 51 -5.06 7.11 8.71
N ARG A 52 -4.36 5.99 8.52
CA ARG A 52 -4.40 5.19 7.29
C ARG A 52 -4.03 3.74 7.59
N ALA A 53 -4.42 2.84 6.68
CA ALA A 53 -4.04 1.44 6.77
C ALA A 53 -2.51 1.29 6.83
N PRO A 54 -1.98 0.38 7.68
CA PRO A 54 -0.55 0.24 7.91
C PRO A 54 0.23 -0.19 6.66
N HIS A 55 -0.42 -0.90 5.73
CA HIS A 55 0.18 -1.45 4.51
C HIS A 55 -0.03 -0.63 3.24
N VAL A 56 -0.78 0.48 3.31
CA VAL A 56 -1.10 1.29 2.12
C VAL A 56 -0.22 2.53 2.10
N LEU A 57 0.54 2.68 1.00
CA LEU A 57 1.25 3.91 0.65
C LEU A 57 0.64 4.47 -0.64
N SER A 58 -0.07 5.59 -0.53
CA SER A 58 -0.63 6.31 -1.69
C SER A 58 0.21 7.54 -1.97
N VAL A 59 0.74 7.63 -3.19
CA VAL A 59 1.64 8.68 -3.63
C VAL A 59 1.19 9.29 -4.95
N ALA A 60 1.61 10.53 -5.20
CA ALA A 60 1.49 11.20 -6.47
C ALA A 60 2.86 11.74 -6.90
N VAL A 61 3.18 11.61 -8.18
CA VAL A 61 4.38 12.18 -8.80
C VAL A 61 3.92 13.26 -9.78
N PRO A 62 4.07 14.55 -9.43
CA PRO A 62 3.64 15.65 -10.30
C PRO A 62 4.27 15.55 -11.69
N GLY A 63 3.44 15.68 -12.73
CA GLY A 63 3.89 15.62 -14.12
C GLY A 63 4.12 14.21 -14.68
N ALA A 64 3.96 13.16 -13.86
CA ALA A 64 3.97 11.79 -14.36
C ALA A 64 2.57 11.34 -14.79
N ASP A 65 2.50 10.61 -15.91
CA ASP A 65 1.30 9.90 -16.31
C ASP A 65 1.15 8.60 -15.49
N SER A 66 -0.02 8.38 -14.90
CA SER A 66 -0.23 7.27 -13.97
C SER A 66 -0.23 5.89 -14.66
N GLU A 67 -0.72 5.79 -15.89
CA GLU A 67 -0.75 4.53 -16.64
C GLU A 67 0.65 4.15 -17.09
N ALA A 68 1.41 5.11 -17.62
CA ALA A 68 2.80 4.92 -17.99
C ALA A 68 3.65 4.50 -16.79
N LEU A 69 3.43 5.12 -15.62
CA LEU A 69 4.13 4.74 -14.39
C LEU A 69 3.81 3.30 -13.98
N LEU A 70 2.54 2.89 -14.01
CA LEU A 70 2.16 1.52 -13.70
C LEU A 70 2.73 0.50 -14.69
N MET A 71 2.76 0.81 -15.98
CA MET A 71 3.42 -0.03 -16.99
C MET A 71 4.91 -0.19 -16.70
N HIS A 72 5.61 0.90 -16.35
CA HIS A 72 7.02 0.84 -16.01
C HIS A 72 7.30 0.04 -14.74
N LEU A 73 6.43 0.16 -13.73
CA LEU A 73 6.51 -0.65 -12.51
C LEU A 73 6.29 -2.13 -12.81
N ASP A 74 5.29 -2.47 -13.63
CA ASP A 74 5.03 -3.86 -14.04
C ASP A 74 6.21 -4.47 -14.81
N LEU A 75 6.79 -3.72 -15.75
CA LEU A 75 8.02 -4.14 -16.46
C LEU A 75 9.21 -4.32 -15.51
N ALA A 76 9.25 -3.57 -14.39
CA ALA A 76 10.25 -3.74 -13.33
C ALA A 76 9.90 -4.87 -12.34
N GLY A 77 8.80 -5.59 -12.53
CA GLY A 77 8.33 -6.67 -11.65
C GLY A 77 7.64 -6.19 -10.38
N VAL A 78 7.19 -4.92 -10.35
CA VAL A 78 6.51 -4.29 -9.22
C VAL A 78 5.04 -4.10 -9.54
N ALA A 79 4.18 -4.86 -8.86
CA ALA A 79 2.74 -4.69 -8.97
C ALA A 79 2.26 -3.52 -8.09
N ALA A 80 1.59 -2.54 -8.71
CA ALA A 80 0.99 -1.39 -8.05
C ALA A 80 -0.38 -1.06 -8.66
N SER A 81 -1.12 -0.12 -8.06
CA SER A 81 -2.38 0.38 -8.61
C SER A 81 -2.43 1.91 -8.52
N SER A 82 -3.16 2.54 -9.44
CA SER A 82 -3.25 4.01 -9.56
C SER A 82 -4.15 4.67 -8.51
N GLY A 83 -4.90 3.88 -7.73
CA GLY A 83 -5.90 4.39 -6.81
C GLY A 83 -7.15 4.89 -7.52
N SER A 84 -8.30 4.31 -7.15
CA SER A 84 -9.64 4.52 -7.71
C SER A 84 -9.87 3.96 -9.12
N ALA A 85 -10.86 3.06 -9.22
CA ALA A 85 -11.38 2.50 -10.47
C ALA A 85 -12.36 3.45 -11.19
N CYS A 86 -12.29 4.75 -10.91
CA CYS A 86 -13.14 5.77 -11.50
C CYS A 86 -12.25 6.80 -12.20
N SER A 87 -11.99 6.53 -13.48
CA SER A 87 -11.60 7.52 -14.49
C SER A 87 -12.77 8.42 -14.84
#